data_AF-A0A969NID4-F1
#
_entry.id   AF-A0A969NID4-F1
#
_cell.length_a   1.000
_cell.length_b   1.000
_cell.length_c   1.000
_cell.angle_alpha   90.00
_cell.angle_beta   90.00
_cell.angle_gamma   90.00
#
_symmetry.space_group_name_H-M   'P 1'
#
loop_
_entity.id
_entity.type
_entity.pdbx_description
1 polymer ?
#
loop_
_entity_poly.entity_id
_entity_poly.type
_entity_poly.pdbx_seq_one_letter_code
_entity_poly.pdbx_strand_id
1 'polypeptide(L)'
;MAPLILFPFIENAFKHGASVDRANPKIKIRIDIEDSCVILRVENTVPREKEKNSKEGIGLKNVKRQLDLQYPNMHELKIEKKEKTFEVYLNIKCKSLFDKYIK
;
A
#
# COMPACT_ATOMS: atom_id res chain seq x y z
N MET A 1 7.73 12.70 -10.49
CA MET A 1 7.05 11.57 -9.84
C MET A 1 5.80 12.09 -9.17
N ALA A 2 4.70 11.34 -9.10
CA ALA A 2 3.53 11.72 -8.31
C ALA A 2 3.70 11.17 -6.88
N PRO A 3 4.17 11.97 -5.90
CA PRO A 3 4.45 11.51 -4.54
C PRO A 3 3.21 11.01 -3.77
N LEU A 4 2.01 11.21 -4.32
CA LEU A 4 0.74 10.97 -3.66
C LEU A 4 0.26 9.50 -3.67
N ILE A 5 0.88 8.59 -4.45
CA ILE A 5 0.36 7.21 -4.59
C ILE A 5 0.61 6.33 -3.35
N LEU A 6 1.61 6.67 -2.53
CA LEU A 6 1.95 5.93 -1.31
C LEU A 6 1.00 6.30 -0.16
N PHE A 7 0.49 7.53 -0.17
CA PHE A 7 -0.28 8.12 0.93
C PHE A 7 -1.58 7.35 1.25
N PRO A 8 -2.39 6.92 0.26
CA PRO A 8 -3.60 6.17 0.54
C PRO A 8 -3.37 4.86 1.32
N PHE A 9 -2.23 4.19 1.12
CA PHE A 9 -1.91 2.97 1.85
C PHE A 9 -1.55 3.25 3.31
N ILE A 10 -0.81 4.33 3.55
CA ILE A 10 -0.49 4.81 4.90
C ILE A 10 -1.76 5.27 5.61
N GLU A 11 -2.58 6.08 4.94
CA GLU A 11 -3.85 6.59 5.48
C GLU A 11 -4.82 5.44 5.82
N ASN A 12 -4.89 4.40 4.98
CA ASN A 12 -5.69 3.21 5.26
C ASN A 12 -5.23 2.50 6.55
N ALA A 13 -3.92 2.42 6.82
CA ALA A 13 -3.41 1.81 8.04
C ALA A 13 -3.79 2.61 9.30
N PHE A 14 -3.82 3.95 9.23
CA PHE A 14 -4.32 4.78 10.33
C PHE A 14 -5.83 4.66 10.51
N LYS A 15 -6.60 4.67 9.41
CA LYS A 15 -8.07 4.59 9.43
C LYS A 15 -8.63 3.25 9.87
N HIS A 16 -7.92 2.15 9.63
CA HIS A 16 -8.40 0.79 9.89
C HIS A 16 -7.57 0.01 10.90
N GLY A 17 -6.34 0.45 11.20
CA GLY A 17 -5.51 -0.14 12.24
C GLY A 17 -5.66 0.59 13.55
N ALA A 18 -5.06 1.78 13.64
CA ALA A 18 -4.97 2.54 14.88
C ALA A 18 -6.32 2.93 15.50
N SER A 19 -7.35 3.09 14.68
CA SER A 19 -8.70 3.44 15.13
C SER A 19 -9.54 2.24 15.62
N VAL A 20 -9.15 1.02 15.24
CA VAL A 20 -10.00 -0.19 15.42
C VAL A 20 -9.45 -1.11 16.51
N ASP A 21 -8.13 -1.28 16.61
CA ASP A 21 -7.50 -1.96 17.74
C ASP A 21 -7.23 -0.96 18.88
N ARG A 22 -8.21 -0.77 19.77
CA ARG A 22 -8.08 0.19 20.89
C ARG A 22 -7.19 -0.29 22.03
N ALA A 23 -6.82 -1.57 22.06
CA ALA A 23 -6.06 -2.15 23.16
C ALA A 23 -4.56 -1.95 22.96
N ASN A 24 -4.04 -2.22 21.76
CA ASN A 24 -2.62 -2.03 21.46
C ASN A 24 -2.38 -1.83 19.94
N PRO A 25 -2.81 -0.68 19.39
CA PRO A 25 -2.68 -0.43 17.97
C PRO A 25 -1.21 -0.37 17.58
N LYS A 26 -0.82 -1.17 16.57
CA LYS A 26 0.52 -1.09 15.98
C LYS A 26 0.39 -0.80 14.51
N ILE A 27 1.18 0.15 14.04
CA ILE A 27 1.39 0.44 12.62
C ILE A 27 2.89 0.44 12.39
N LYS A 28 3.34 -0.33 11.41
CA LYS A 28 4.72 -0.37 10.94
C LYS A 28 4.73 0.05 9.48
N ILE A 29 5.47 1.11 9.20
CA ILE A 29 5.65 1.64 7.84
C ILE A 29 7.14 1.58 7.54
N ARG A 30 7.49 1.02 6.39
CA ARG A 30 8.85 1.01 5.87
C ARG A 30 8.84 1.43 4.41
N ILE A 31 9.74 2.33 4.06
CA ILE A 31 9.96 2.78 2.69
C ILE A 31 11.43 2.59 2.38
N ASP A 32 11.72 1.83 1.33
CA ASP A 32 13.06 1.56 0.84
C ASP A 32 13.17 1.99 -0.63
N ILE A 33 14.39 2.33 -1.06
CA ILE A 33 14.73 2.55 -2.46
C ILE A 33 15.84 1.57 -2.82
N GLU A 34 15.55 0.64 -3.73
CA GLU A 34 16.46 -0.42 -4.16
C GLU A 34 16.33 -0.60 -5.68
N ASP A 35 17.44 -0.70 -6.41
CA ASP A 35 17.46 -0.98 -7.86
C ASP A 35 16.49 -0.14 -8.71
N SER A 36 16.47 1.18 -8.47
CA SER A 36 15.54 2.12 -9.12
C SER A 36 14.06 1.79 -8.86
N CYS A 37 13.74 1.16 -7.73
CA CYS A 37 12.38 0.86 -7.31
C CYS A 37 12.10 1.50 -5.94
N VAL A 38 10.88 2.01 -5.77
CA VAL A 38 10.37 2.42 -4.45
C VAL A 38 9.55 1.28 -3.89
N ILE A 39 9.94 0.81 -2.72
CA ILE A 39 9.26 -0.28 -2.02
C ILE A 39 8.62 0.28 -0.76
N LEU A 40 7.30 0.18 -0.68
CA LEU A 40 6.50 0.51 0.50
C LEU A 40 5.99 -0.78 1.14
N ARG A 41 6.21 -0.89 2.45
CA ARG A 41 5.62 -1.93 3.30
C ARG A 41 4.84 -1.26 4.42
N VAL A 42 3.56 -1.58 4.52
CA VAL A 42 2.68 -1.10 5.59
C VAL A 42 2.04 -2.30 6.26
N GLU A 43 2.18 -2.39 7.57
CA GLU A 43 1.55 -3.40 8.41
C GLU A 43 0.78 -2.70 9.51
N ASN A 44 -0.46 -3.10 9.77
CA ASN A 44 -1.22 -2.63 10.91
C ASN A 44 -1.94 -3.76 11.63
N THR A 45 -2.13 -3.63 12.94
CA THR A 45 -3.00 -4.55 13.68
C THR A 45 -4.45 -4.38 13.26
N VAL A 46 -5.20 -5.48 13.29
CA VAL A 46 -6.65 -5.50 13.07
C VAL A 46 -7.31 -6.34 14.17
N PRO A 47 -8.54 -6.03 14.58
CA PRO A 47 -9.24 -6.84 15.56
C PRO A 47 -9.39 -8.29 15.09
N ARG A 48 -9.36 -9.21 16.04
CA ARG A 48 -9.60 -10.64 15.80
C ARG A 48 -11.10 -10.87 15.55
N GLU A 49 -11.62 -10.48 14.39
CA GLU A 49 -12.97 -10.82 13.96
C GLU A 49 -12.97 -11.99 12.98
N LYS A 50 -13.83 -12.97 13.25
CA LYS A 50 -14.14 -14.07 12.32
C LYS A 50 -14.65 -13.49 11.01
N GLU A 51 -14.04 -13.93 9.92
CA GLU A 51 -14.36 -13.58 8.54
C GLU A 51 -15.87 -13.43 8.31
N LYS A 52 -16.33 -12.19 8.14
CA LYS A 52 -17.44 -11.91 7.25
C LYS A 52 -16.86 -11.13 6.09
N ASN A 53 -16.55 -11.85 4.99
CA ASN A 53 -16.35 -11.33 3.64
C ASN A 53 -16.14 -9.81 3.59
N SER A 54 -14.98 -9.34 4.05
CA SER A 54 -14.68 -7.93 4.00
C SER A 54 -14.43 -7.60 2.54
N LYS A 55 -15.49 -7.19 1.83
CA LYS A 55 -15.41 -6.68 0.47
C LYS A 55 -14.27 -5.69 0.44
N GLU A 56 -13.38 -5.85 -0.52
CA GLU A 56 -12.31 -4.89 -0.79
C GLU A 56 -12.92 -3.49 -0.85
N GLY A 57 -12.51 -2.63 0.08
CA GLY A 57 -13.09 -1.31 0.26
C GLY A 57 -12.94 -0.47 -1.00
N ILE A 58 -13.91 0.42 -1.26
CA ILE A 58 -13.91 1.32 -2.43
C ILE A 58 -12.59 2.10 -2.53
N GLY A 59 -12.02 2.51 -1.40
CA GLY A 59 -10.73 3.21 -1.35
C GLY A 59 -9.60 2.39 -1.98
N LEU A 60 -9.51 1.10 -1.66
CA LEU A 60 -8.43 0.25 -2.16
C LEU A 60 -8.59 -0.06 -3.66
N LYS A 61 -9.83 -0.19 -4.15
CA LYS A 61 -10.13 -0.28 -5.59
C LYS A 61 -9.72 0.97 -6.37
N ASN A 62 -10.00 2.15 -5.82
CA ASN A 62 -9.65 3.42 -6.46
C ASN A 62 -8.13 3.59 -6.56
N VAL A 63 -7.41 3.23 -5.49
CA VAL A 63 -5.95 3.29 -5.45
C VAL A 63 -5.31 2.31 -6.43
N LYS A 64 -5.82 1.07 -6.53
CA LYS A 64 -5.41 0.09 -7.56
C LYS A 64 -5.57 0.65 -8.97
N ARG A 65 -6.76 1.17 -9.29
CA ARG A 65 -7.01 1.79 -10.60
C ARG A 65 -6.07 2.95 -10.88
N GLN A 66 -5.78 3.79 -9.89
CA GLN A 66 -4.84 4.91 -10.05
C GLN A 66 -3.41 4.42 -10.27
N LEU A 67 -2.98 3.36 -9.58
CA LEU A 67 -1.69 2.68 -9.80
C LEU A 67 -1.58 2.15 -11.23
N ASP A 68 -2.61 1.45 -11.72
CA ASP A 68 -2.65 0.92 -13.09
C ASP A 68 -2.52 2.01 -14.15
N LEU A 69 -3.15 3.17 -13.93
CA LEU A 69 -3.10 4.31 -14.85
C LEU A 69 -1.75 5.03 -14.83
N GLN A 70 -1.13 5.18 -13.66
CA GLN A 70 0.10 5.95 -13.50
C GLN A 70 1.36 5.11 -13.75
N TYR A 71 1.33 3.83 -13.40
CA TYR A 71 2.46 2.90 -13.45
C TYR A 71 2.08 1.57 -14.15
N PRO A 72 1.54 1.61 -15.38
CA PRO A 72 1.10 0.40 -16.08
C PRO A 72 2.27 -0.57 -16.24
N ASN A 73 2.09 -1.82 -15.79
CA ASN A 73 3.11 -2.89 -15.80
C ASN A 73 4.44 -2.52 -15.11
N MET A 74 4.44 -1.47 -14.29
CA MET A 74 5.62 -0.93 -13.60
C MET A 74 5.45 -0.96 -12.08
N HIS A 75 4.48 -1.72 -11.60
CA HIS A 75 4.25 -1.88 -10.18
C HIS A 75 3.79 -3.30 -9.83
N GLU A 76 3.99 -3.66 -8.59
CA GLU A 76 3.49 -4.88 -7.95
C GLU A 76 2.82 -4.48 -6.65
N LEU A 77 1.57 -4.88 -6.47
CA LEU A 77 0.81 -4.65 -5.24
C LEU A 77 0.35 -6.00 -4.67
N LYS A 78 0.79 -6.30 -3.45
CA LYS A 78 0.38 -7.46 -2.67
C LYS A 78 -0.29 -6.99 -1.38
N ILE A 79 -1.42 -7.62 -1.07
CA ILE A 79 -2.20 -7.30 0.13
C ILE A 79 -2.55 -8.61 0.81
N GLU A 80 -2.17 -8.72 2.07
CA GLU A 80 -2.43 -9.89 2.89
C GLU A 80 -3.20 -9.49 4.14
N LYS A 81 -4.26 -10.25 4.45
CA LYS A 81 -5.01 -10.11 5.68
C LYS A 81 -4.81 -11.39 6.49
N LYS A 82 -4.19 -11.25 7.66
CA LYS A 82 -3.96 -12.33 8.62
C LYS A 82 -4.92 -12.17 9.80
N GLU A 83 -4.92 -13.11 10.74
CA GLU A 83 -5.83 -13.09 11.90
C GLU A 83 -5.76 -11.80 12.73
N LYS A 84 -4.58 -11.16 12.77
CA LYS A 84 -4.31 -10.00 13.63
C LYS A 84 -3.61 -8.85 12.91
N THR A 85 -3.19 -9.04 11.67
CA THR A 85 -2.46 -8.02 10.90
C THR A 85 -3.06 -7.86 9.50
N PHE A 86 -2.97 -6.65 8.99
CA PHE A 86 -3.21 -6.33 7.60
C PHE A 86 -1.91 -5.77 7.03
N GLU A 87 -1.46 -6.36 5.94
CA GLU A 87 -0.15 -6.10 5.33
C GLU A 87 -0.32 -5.66 3.88
N VAL A 88 0.37 -4.59 3.52
CA VAL A 88 0.46 -4.06 2.16
C VAL A 88 1.92 -4.02 1.77
N TYR A 89 2.22 -4.60 0.61
CA TYR A 89 3.48 -4.47 -0.07
C TYR A 89 3.24 -3.83 -1.44
N LEU A 90 3.92 -2.73 -1.70
CA LEU A 90 3.87 -2.03 -2.98
C LEU A 90 5.30 -1.82 -3.46
N ASN A 91 5.60 -2.32 -4.65
CA ASN A 91 6.85 -2.07 -5.35
C ASN A 91 6.54 -1.30 -6.63
N ILE A 92 7.18 -0.16 -6.84
CA ILE A 92 7.02 0.67 -8.04
C ILE A 92 8.39 0.87 -8.66
N LYS A 93 8.52 0.48 -9.93
CA LYS A 93 9.72 0.78 -10.71
C LYS A 93 9.73 2.27 -11.05
N CYS A 94 10.77 2.97 -10.61
CA CYS A 94 11.00 4.36 -10.98
C CYS A 94 11.32 4.42 -12.47
N LYS A 95 10.56 5.19 -13.24
CA LYS A 95 11.04 5.65 -14.53
C LYS A 95 12.24 6.56 -14.29
N SER A 96 13.38 6.24 -14.89
CA SER A 96 14.52 7.14 -14.90
C SER A 96 14.10 8.43 -15.61
N LEU A 97 14.47 9.59 -15.06
CA LEU A 97 14.31 10.86 -15.78
C LEU A 97 15.10 10.86 -17.09
N PHE A 98 16.17 10.05 -17.18
CA PHE A 98 17.00 9.92 -18.38
C PHE A 98 16.31 9.15 -19.52
N ASP A 99 15.40 8.22 -19.22
CA ASP A 99 14.66 7.46 -20.25
C ASP A 99 13.75 8.36 -21.10
N LYS A 100 13.48 9.59 -20.64
CA LYS A 100 12.64 10.57 -21.35
C LYS A 100 13.41 11.37 -22.41
N TYR A 101 14.75 11.36 -22.38
CA TYR A 101 15.60 12.16 -23.25
C TYR A 101 16.44 11.34 -24.23
N ILE A 102 16.28 10.01 -24.24
CA ILE A 102 16.85 9.12 -25.25
C ILE A 102 15.68 8.63 -26.12
N LYS A 103 15.34 9.43 -27.12
CA LYS A 103 14.57 9.03 -28.29
C LYS A 103 15.23 9.59 -29.53
#